data_AF-A0AAD9QRG2-F1
#
_entry.id   AF-A0AAD9QRG2-F1
#
_cell.length_a   1.000
_cell.length_b   1.000
_cell.length_c   1.000
_cell.angle_alpha   90.00
_cell.angle_beta   90.00
_cell.angle_gamma   90.00
#
_symmetry.space_group_name_H-M   'P 1'
#
loop_
_entity.id
_entity.type
_entity.pdbx_description
1 polymer ?
#
loop_
_entity_poly.entity_id
_entity_poly.type
_entity_poly.pdbx_seq_one_letter_code
_entity_poly.pdbx_strand_id
1 'polypeptide(L)'
;MWIKPEEVLLANALWATERANPYFVLQRRKGHGGGGLTSLLIGTLDNVLDTKPAPFRILLQLPTSDISYVIANAGCFQDIEADWNWLAKYLLETLVTIESEEDIREFVKAKVESLVAHLSADEDVVTETETNRFKSAAIRFHRIFNLPLEEKLVNYYSCSYWKGRVPRQGWLYLSVNYMCFYSFLMGKEARLVIRWLDVVSLERSSSILFTDGIKVTTREGEFSFSLLLHITETFGLMEQLANLAMRQLLSEEGYEEDKTLPVLTKNRGKSIKKVPSLKRDLDARAQSEFYRNLFRLPVEEKLDGHCECTLWSPHEKCHEWGTLYCSPNYLCFNSKVRQLLSVVIPMREISVVEKVDTSALIPSALHITTKSKSSFLISSLRDRDYLTGLISDFLAKTPEPKSNDRDEWVFSTSPPKKKPTFQPPLTTVFSNAPSNHVNAKESVKEHLWRIHFAEYGRGVCMFRTVKTHDLILKGVPDSLRAEVWLIFSGAINQIQTHPGYYASLVDECDGKDTLATEEIERDLYRSLPEHPAFQSEVGIAALRRVLTSYAWRNPSIGCCCINIIIQFSLACEQAKFSVFFEQI
;
A
#
# COMPACT_ATOMS: atom_id res chain seq x y z
N MET A 1 -23.32 6.58 -21.79
CA MET A 1 -22.55 7.67 -21.18
C MET A 1 -23.49 8.68 -20.54
N TRP A 2 -23.10 9.21 -19.37
CA TRP A 2 -23.86 10.24 -18.66
C TRP A 2 -23.94 11.54 -19.46
N ILE A 3 -25.09 12.20 -19.45
CA ILE A 3 -25.27 13.53 -20.02
C ILE A 3 -25.86 14.48 -19.00
N LYS A 4 -25.68 15.78 -19.21
CA LYS A 4 -26.36 16.78 -18.37
C LYS A 4 -27.87 16.53 -18.44
N PRO A 5 -28.60 16.50 -17.31
CA PRO A 5 -30.03 16.22 -17.33
C PRO A 5 -30.79 17.20 -18.22
N GLU A 6 -31.39 16.68 -19.30
CA GLU A 6 -32.15 17.46 -20.26
C GLU A 6 -33.64 17.15 -20.16
N GLU A 7 -34.47 18.18 -20.09
CA GLU A 7 -35.92 18.04 -20.03
C GLU A 7 -36.47 17.52 -21.34
N VAL A 8 -37.31 16.49 -21.25
CA VAL A 8 -38.00 15.95 -22.40
C VAL A 8 -39.49 15.84 -22.10
N LEU A 9 -40.27 16.48 -22.96
CA LEU A 9 -41.71 16.31 -23.01
C LEU A 9 -42.01 14.95 -23.65
N LEU A 10 -42.86 14.15 -22.99
CA LEU A 10 -43.17 12.77 -23.38
C LEU A 10 -43.75 12.66 -24.80
N ALA A 11 -42.89 12.38 -25.78
CA ALA A 11 -43.28 11.86 -27.09
C ALA A 11 -42.71 10.43 -27.27
N ASN A 12 -43.42 9.43 -26.73
CA ASN A 12 -43.09 8.00 -26.81
C ASN A 12 -43.13 7.42 -28.25
N ALA A 13 -43.50 8.21 -29.25
CA ALA A 13 -43.74 7.72 -30.62
C ALA A 13 -42.49 7.06 -31.23
N LEU A 14 -41.29 7.63 -31.00
CA LEU A 14 -40.04 7.23 -31.64
C LEU A 14 -39.16 6.29 -30.81
N TRP A 15 -39.57 5.95 -29.59
CA TRP A 15 -38.76 5.20 -28.63
C TRP A 15 -39.50 3.96 -28.15
N ALA A 16 -38.78 2.86 -27.97
CA ALA A 16 -39.25 1.62 -27.39
C ALA A 16 -38.59 1.42 -26.03
N THR A 17 -39.37 1.13 -25.00
CA THR A 17 -38.85 0.80 -23.67
C THR A 17 -38.26 -0.60 -23.68
N GLU A 18 -36.99 -0.72 -23.32
CA GLU A 18 -36.30 -2.02 -23.19
C GLU A 18 -36.33 -2.50 -21.74
N ARG A 19 -36.10 -1.58 -20.79
CA ARG A 19 -36.15 -1.85 -19.34
C ARG A 19 -36.74 -0.65 -18.60
N ALA A 20 -37.41 -0.90 -17.49
CA ALA A 20 -37.91 0.13 -16.60
C ALA A 20 -37.81 -0.34 -15.15
N ASN A 21 -37.63 0.61 -14.25
CA ASN A 21 -37.77 0.46 -12.81
C ASN A 21 -38.57 1.67 -12.28
N PRO A 22 -38.85 1.78 -10.97
CA PRO A 22 -39.73 2.83 -10.44
C PRO A 22 -39.32 4.27 -10.75
N TYR A 23 -38.04 4.53 -11.04
CA TYR A 23 -37.50 5.88 -11.25
C TYR A 23 -36.83 6.07 -12.61
N PHE A 24 -36.45 4.98 -13.29
CA PHE A 24 -35.65 5.03 -14.51
C PHE A 24 -36.25 4.18 -15.63
N VAL A 25 -36.16 4.70 -16.86
CA VAL A 25 -36.61 4.01 -18.07
C VAL A 25 -35.48 4.00 -19.10
N LEU A 26 -35.01 2.80 -19.48
CA LEU A 26 -34.08 2.60 -20.58
C LEU A 26 -34.85 2.40 -21.87
N GLN A 27 -34.56 3.25 -22.85
CA GLN A 27 -35.24 3.27 -24.13
C GLN A 27 -34.25 3.08 -25.28
N ARG A 28 -34.69 2.34 -26.30
CA ARG A 28 -34.05 2.22 -27.60
C ARG A 28 -34.86 2.96 -28.65
N ARG A 29 -34.18 3.64 -29.58
CA ARG A 29 -34.82 4.32 -30.69
C ARG A 29 -35.39 3.31 -31.70
N LYS A 30 -36.66 3.48 -32.09
CA LYS A 30 -37.30 2.64 -33.12
C LYS A 30 -36.61 2.90 -34.47
N GLY A 31 -36.29 1.85 -35.22
CA GLY A 31 -35.64 1.95 -36.54
C GLY A 31 -34.11 1.88 -36.55
N HIS A 32 -33.44 1.85 -35.38
CA HIS A 32 -32.00 1.61 -35.31
C HIS A 32 -31.69 0.09 -35.27
N GLY A 33 -30.93 -0.42 -36.25
CA GLY A 33 -30.48 -1.82 -36.29
C GLY A 33 -31.50 -2.87 -36.78
N GLY A 34 -32.67 -2.46 -37.26
CA GLY A 34 -33.70 -3.34 -37.84
C GLY A 34 -34.04 -2.93 -39.28
N GLY A 35 -33.78 -3.81 -40.25
CA GLY A 35 -33.91 -3.56 -41.69
C GLY A 35 -35.35 -3.47 -42.24
N GLY A 36 -36.24 -2.72 -41.57
CA GLY A 36 -37.64 -2.53 -42.00
C GLY A 36 -37.96 -1.09 -42.47
N LEU A 37 -39.11 -0.89 -43.12
CA LEU A 37 -39.57 0.39 -43.69
C LEU A 37 -39.61 1.58 -42.70
N THR A 38 -39.69 1.30 -41.40
CA THR A 38 -39.65 2.32 -40.34
C THR A 38 -38.26 2.94 -40.13
N SER A 39 -37.17 2.26 -40.50
CA SER A 39 -35.81 2.80 -40.42
C SER A 39 -35.52 3.84 -41.52
N LEU A 40 -36.10 3.64 -42.71
CA LEU A 40 -35.99 4.55 -43.85
C LEU A 40 -36.71 5.89 -43.63
N LEU A 41 -37.90 5.88 -43.02
CA LEU A 41 -38.66 7.11 -42.74
C LEU A 41 -38.01 7.97 -41.65
N ILE A 42 -37.41 7.33 -40.64
CA ILE A 42 -36.74 8.02 -39.53
C ILE A 42 -35.38 8.58 -39.98
N GLY A 43 -34.66 7.89 -40.88
CA GLY A 43 -33.42 8.39 -41.47
C GLY A 43 -33.59 9.64 -42.33
N THR A 44 -34.74 9.81 -43.00
CA THR A 44 -35.05 11.02 -43.77
C THR A 44 -35.38 12.21 -42.85
N LEU A 45 -36.00 11.97 -41.70
CA LEU A 45 -36.33 13.00 -40.71
C LEU A 45 -35.08 13.56 -40.00
N ASP A 46 -34.10 12.70 -39.70
CA ASP A 46 -32.83 13.08 -39.04
C ASP A 46 -31.94 13.96 -39.93
N ASN A 47 -32.01 13.81 -41.25
CA ASN A 47 -31.31 14.68 -42.21
C ASN A 47 -31.99 16.05 -42.36
N VAL A 48 -33.27 16.17 -41.99
CA VAL A 48 -34.05 17.43 -42.07
C VAL A 48 -34.00 18.21 -40.76
N LEU A 49 -33.82 17.52 -39.63
CA LEU A 49 -33.73 18.13 -38.28
C LEU A 49 -32.29 18.29 -37.77
N ASP A 50 -31.29 17.93 -38.57
CA ASP A 50 -29.84 18.06 -38.31
C ASP A 50 -29.39 17.59 -36.90
N THR A 51 -30.13 16.63 -36.34
CA THR A 51 -29.88 16.06 -35.02
C THR A 51 -29.75 14.56 -35.18
N LYS A 52 -28.59 14.00 -34.82
CA LYS A 52 -28.37 12.55 -34.74
C LYS A 52 -28.40 12.12 -33.27
N PRO A 53 -29.58 12.01 -32.61
CA PRO A 53 -29.63 11.57 -31.23
C PRO A 53 -29.21 10.10 -31.14
N ALA A 54 -28.44 9.78 -30.10
CA ALA A 54 -27.89 8.46 -29.86
C ALA A 54 -28.99 7.37 -29.79
N PRO A 55 -28.73 6.13 -30.22
CA PRO A 55 -29.74 5.09 -30.36
C PRO A 55 -30.32 4.56 -29.03
N PHE A 56 -29.62 4.76 -27.92
CA PHE A 56 -30.07 4.37 -26.59
C PHE A 56 -30.06 5.55 -25.62
N ARG A 57 -31.02 5.59 -24.70
CA ARG A 57 -31.10 6.61 -23.64
C ARG A 57 -31.69 6.05 -22.34
N ILE A 58 -31.35 6.68 -21.22
CA ILE A 58 -31.99 6.46 -19.91
C ILE A 58 -32.68 7.75 -19.48
N LEU A 59 -33.95 7.61 -19.09
CA LEU A 59 -34.77 8.68 -18.54
C LEU A 59 -34.89 8.53 -17.03
N LEU A 60 -34.82 9.64 -16.29
CA LEU A 60 -35.41 9.80 -14.96
C LEU A 60 -36.89 10.14 -15.15
N GLN A 61 -37.77 9.25 -14.71
CA GLN A 61 -39.21 9.40 -14.79
C GLN A 61 -39.81 9.13 -13.41
N LEU A 62 -40.49 10.15 -12.85
CA LEU A 62 -41.12 10.07 -11.54
C LEU A 62 -42.63 9.80 -11.70
N PRO A 63 -43.25 8.97 -10.84
CA PRO A 63 -44.64 8.54 -10.99
C PRO A 63 -45.66 9.67 -11.13
N THR A 64 -45.47 10.80 -10.45
CA THR A 64 -46.44 11.92 -10.46
C THR A 64 -46.05 13.09 -11.37
N SER A 65 -44.92 12.99 -12.08
CA SER A 65 -44.34 14.09 -12.87
C SER A 65 -44.52 13.86 -14.37
N ASP A 66 -45.18 14.79 -15.05
CA ASP A 66 -45.30 14.80 -16.53
C ASP A 66 -43.97 15.15 -17.23
N ILE A 67 -43.01 15.67 -16.47
CA ILE A 67 -41.67 16.02 -16.95
C ILE A 67 -40.72 14.87 -16.66
N SER A 68 -40.05 14.38 -17.70
CA SER A 68 -38.96 13.40 -17.61
C SER A 68 -37.63 14.04 -18.01
N TYR A 69 -36.53 13.51 -17.49
CA TYR A 69 -35.19 14.00 -17.79
C TYR A 69 -34.35 12.92 -18.45
N VAL A 70 -33.71 13.21 -19.58
CA VAL A 70 -32.68 12.32 -20.14
C VAL A 70 -31.41 12.51 -19.32
N ILE A 71 -30.90 11.43 -18.74
CA ILE A 71 -29.73 11.46 -17.85
C ILE A 71 -28.51 10.71 -18.42
N ALA A 72 -28.72 9.85 -19.41
CA ALA A 72 -27.64 9.15 -20.12
C ALA A 72 -28.07 8.81 -21.55
N ASN A 73 -27.10 8.76 -22.47
CA ASN A 73 -27.30 8.29 -23.84
C ASN A 73 -26.09 7.45 -24.31
N ALA A 74 -26.25 6.56 -25.28
CA ALA A 74 -25.12 5.77 -25.80
C ALA A 74 -25.31 5.31 -27.24
N GLY A 75 -24.16 5.08 -27.91
CA GLY A 75 -24.07 4.55 -29.28
C GLY A 75 -24.33 3.05 -29.38
N CYS A 76 -24.10 2.28 -28.32
CA CYS A 76 -24.35 0.84 -28.29
C CYS A 76 -25.06 0.40 -27.00
N PHE A 77 -25.64 -0.81 -27.02
CA PHE A 77 -26.40 -1.34 -25.89
C PHE A 77 -25.50 -1.66 -24.68
N GLN A 78 -24.26 -2.11 -24.90
CA GLN A 78 -23.33 -2.47 -23.81
C GLN A 78 -23.00 -1.25 -22.94
N ASP A 79 -22.73 -0.09 -23.56
CA ASP A 79 -22.39 1.13 -22.83
C ASP A 79 -23.56 1.66 -22.00
N ILE A 80 -24.77 1.69 -22.56
CA ILE A 80 -25.96 2.14 -21.82
C ILE A 80 -26.35 1.14 -20.73
N GLU A 81 -26.06 -0.16 -20.93
CA GLU A 81 -26.32 -1.20 -19.93
C GLU A 81 -25.40 -1.06 -18.72
N ALA A 82 -24.15 -0.63 -18.91
CA ALA A 82 -23.24 -0.31 -17.80
C ALA A 82 -23.78 0.84 -16.93
N ASP A 83 -24.26 1.92 -17.56
CA ASP A 83 -24.89 3.06 -16.86
C ASP A 83 -26.18 2.63 -16.15
N TRP A 84 -27.01 1.80 -16.79
CA TRP A 84 -28.21 1.22 -16.17
C TRP A 84 -27.87 0.39 -14.94
N ASN A 85 -26.90 -0.51 -15.06
CA ASN A 85 -26.46 -1.36 -13.94
C ASN A 85 -25.88 -0.52 -12.80
N TRP A 86 -25.21 0.59 -13.11
CA TRP A 86 -24.74 1.53 -12.10
C TRP A 86 -25.92 2.19 -11.36
N LEU A 87 -26.94 2.70 -12.06
CA LEU A 87 -28.14 3.28 -11.41
C LEU A 87 -28.89 2.24 -10.58
N ALA A 88 -29.04 1.05 -11.15
CA ALA A 88 -29.73 -0.05 -10.49
C ALA A 88 -29.02 -0.47 -9.20
N LYS A 89 -27.69 -0.61 -9.26
CA LYS A 89 -26.87 -1.04 -8.14
C LYS A 89 -26.71 0.05 -7.07
N TYR A 90 -26.49 1.30 -7.49
CA TYR A 90 -26.06 2.35 -6.56
C TYR A 90 -27.15 3.36 -6.21
N LEU A 91 -28.12 3.61 -7.09
CA LEU A 91 -29.08 4.69 -6.88
C LEU A 91 -30.44 4.18 -6.39
N LEU A 92 -30.94 3.04 -6.92
CA LEU A 92 -32.30 2.56 -6.63
C LEU A 92 -32.63 2.45 -5.15
N GLU A 93 -31.80 1.76 -4.37
CA GLU A 93 -32.04 1.59 -2.93
C GLU A 93 -32.06 2.94 -2.20
N THR A 94 -31.20 3.88 -2.62
CA THR A 94 -31.15 5.23 -2.04
C THR A 94 -32.43 6.00 -2.35
N LEU A 95 -32.96 5.91 -3.58
CA LEU A 95 -34.15 6.65 -3.97
C LEU A 95 -35.41 6.21 -3.20
N VAL A 96 -35.51 4.93 -2.84
CA VAL A 96 -36.64 4.41 -2.03
C VAL A 96 -36.67 5.02 -0.62
N THR A 97 -35.53 5.49 -0.11
CA THR A 97 -35.46 6.11 1.23
C THR A 97 -35.89 7.59 1.25
N ILE A 98 -36.01 8.22 0.08
CA ILE A 98 -36.35 9.64 -0.05
C ILE A 98 -37.87 9.75 -0.20
N GLU A 99 -38.52 10.48 0.72
CA GLU A 99 -39.99 10.55 0.79
C GLU A 99 -40.61 11.50 -0.25
N SER A 100 -39.86 12.49 -0.74
CA SER A 100 -40.33 13.54 -1.67
C SER A 100 -39.85 13.27 -3.10
N GLU A 101 -40.78 13.22 -4.07
CA GLU A 101 -40.43 13.07 -5.49
C GLU A 101 -39.62 14.26 -6.02
N GLU A 102 -39.84 15.46 -5.50
CA GLU A 102 -39.05 16.64 -5.84
C GLU A 102 -37.60 16.47 -5.35
N ASP A 103 -37.41 15.93 -4.14
CA ASP A 103 -36.09 15.66 -3.57
C ASP A 103 -35.37 14.57 -4.37
N ILE A 104 -36.09 13.53 -4.80
CA ILE A 104 -35.56 12.50 -5.71
C ILE A 104 -35.09 13.15 -7.01
N ARG A 105 -35.91 14.01 -7.61
CA ARG A 105 -35.59 14.70 -8.86
C ARG A 105 -34.29 15.48 -8.72
N GLU A 106 -34.20 16.34 -7.71
CA GLU A 106 -33.04 17.18 -7.49
C GLU A 106 -31.79 16.36 -7.14
N PHE A 107 -31.94 15.32 -6.31
CA PHE A 107 -30.85 14.43 -5.94
C PHE A 107 -30.28 13.70 -7.16
N VAL A 108 -31.13 13.12 -8.01
CA VAL A 108 -30.69 12.43 -9.23
C VAL A 108 -30.06 13.42 -10.20
N LYS A 109 -30.67 14.59 -10.43
CA LYS A 109 -30.10 15.61 -11.33
C LYS A 109 -28.72 16.05 -10.85
N ALA A 110 -28.59 16.40 -9.57
CA ALA A 110 -27.30 16.78 -8.97
C ALA A 110 -26.27 15.64 -9.05
N LYS A 111 -26.69 14.38 -8.87
CA LYS A 111 -25.79 13.23 -8.97
C LYS A 111 -25.30 13.00 -10.39
N VAL A 112 -26.20 13.04 -11.37
CA VAL A 112 -25.86 12.88 -12.79
C VAL A 112 -24.98 14.03 -13.26
N GLU A 113 -25.31 15.28 -12.91
CA GLU A 113 -24.46 16.43 -13.22
C GLU A 113 -23.05 16.29 -12.61
N SER A 114 -22.97 15.77 -11.37
CA SER A 114 -21.68 15.44 -10.77
C SER A 114 -20.95 14.37 -11.58
N LEU A 115 -21.61 13.31 -12.04
CA LEU A 115 -20.97 12.24 -12.84
C LEU A 115 -20.48 12.76 -14.19
N VAL A 116 -21.29 13.55 -14.88
CA VAL A 116 -20.94 14.23 -16.13
C VAL A 116 -19.72 15.10 -15.93
N ALA A 117 -19.67 15.90 -14.86
CA ALA A 117 -18.51 16.74 -14.56
C ALA A 117 -17.23 15.97 -14.18
N HIS A 118 -17.32 14.66 -13.95
CA HIS A 118 -16.16 13.77 -13.78
C HIS A 118 -15.80 13.07 -15.10
N LEU A 119 -16.78 12.66 -15.91
CA LEU A 119 -16.52 12.04 -17.23
C LEU A 119 -16.02 13.03 -18.27
N SER A 120 -16.58 14.24 -18.34
CA SER A 120 -16.07 15.29 -19.24
C SER A 120 -14.67 15.76 -18.84
N ALA A 121 -14.26 15.53 -17.58
CA ALA A 121 -12.89 15.77 -17.16
C ALA A 121 -11.90 14.70 -17.66
N ASP A 122 -12.37 13.52 -18.06
CA ASP A 122 -11.57 12.45 -18.64
C ASP A 122 -11.48 12.54 -20.18
N GLU A 123 -12.50 13.11 -20.86
CA GLU A 123 -12.53 13.22 -22.34
C GLU A 123 -12.10 14.58 -22.91
N ASP A 124 -12.29 15.69 -22.20
CA ASP A 124 -11.91 17.02 -22.72
C ASP A 124 -10.50 17.46 -22.27
N VAL A 125 -9.56 17.33 -23.22
CA VAL A 125 -8.32 18.12 -23.37
C VAL A 125 -7.15 17.76 -22.45
N VAL A 126 -6.21 17.02 -23.05
CA VAL A 126 -4.87 16.61 -22.57
C VAL A 126 -3.91 17.75 -22.17
N THR A 127 -4.34 19.01 -22.12
CA THR A 127 -3.46 20.15 -21.82
C THR A 127 -4.09 21.10 -20.79
N GLU A 128 -3.43 21.20 -19.63
CA GLU A 128 -3.52 22.29 -18.62
C GLU A 128 -4.72 22.41 -17.64
N THR A 129 -5.83 21.70 -17.78
CA THR A 129 -7.06 21.94 -16.96
C THR A 129 -7.08 21.30 -15.55
N GLU A 130 -6.54 20.09 -15.35
CA GLU A 130 -6.59 19.37 -14.05
C GLU A 130 -5.92 20.13 -12.89
N THR A 131 -4.78 20.80 -13.14
CA THR A 131 -4.07 21.58 -12.12
C THR A 131 -4.88 22.79 -11.68
N ASN A 132 -5.59 23.46 -12.61
CA ASN A 132 -6.37 24.66 -12.30
C ASN A 132 -7.65 24.33 -11.52
N ARG A 133 -8.29 23.19 -11.82
CA ARG A 133 -9.44 22.70 -11.05
C ARG A 133 -9.04 22.33 -9.63
N PHE A 134 -7.93 21.62 -9.45
CA PHE A 134 -7.38 21.30 -8.13
C PHE A 134 -6.99 22.57 -7.35
N LYS A 135 -6.28 23.52 -7.97
CA LYS A 135 -5.98 24.83 -7.36
C LYS A 135 -7.26 25.57 -6.92
N SER A 136 -8.29 25.57 -7.76
CA SER A 136 -9.58 26.19 -7.44
C SER A 136 -10.32 25.46 -6.31
N ALA A 137 -10.19 24.13 -6.24
CA ALA A 137 -10.74 23.32 -5.14
C ALA A 137 -9.97 23.57 -3.83
N ALA A 138 -8.64 23.71 -3.88
CA ALA A 138 -7.80 24.04 -2.73
C ALA A 138 -8.14 25.44 -2.19
N ILE A 139 -8.31 26.45 -3.04
CA ILE A 139 -8.73 27.80 -2.60
C ILE A 139 -10.11 27.73 -1.94
N ARG A 140 -11.05 26.99 -2.53
CA ARG A 140 -12.39 26.77 -1.97
C ARG A 140 -12.33 26.06 -0.62
N PHE A 141 -11.49 25.03 -0.48
CA PHE A 141 -11.28 24.29 0.76
C PHE A 141 -10.89 25.23 1.92
N HIS A 142 -9.84 26.04 1.74
CA HIS A 142 -9.42 26.99 2.77
C HIS A 142 -10.53 27.98 3.13
N ARG A 143 -11.25 28.50 2.12
CA ARG A 143 -12.33 29.47 2.32
C ARG A 143 -13.54 28.88 3.05
N ILE A 144 -14.00 27.70 2.62
CA ILE A 144 -15.23 27.06 3.14
C ILE A 144 -15.03 26.61 4.59
N PHE A 145 -13.87 26.04 4.89
CA PHE A 145 -13.59 25.46 6.20
C PHE A 145 -12.83 26.40 7.14
N ASN A 146 -12.43 27.58 6.66
CA ASN A 146 -11.66 28.57 7.42
C ASN A 146 -10.40 27.98 8.05
N LEU A 147 -9.67 27.18 7.25
CA LEU A 147 -8.45 26.49 7.66
C LEU A 147 -7.20 27.30 7.31
N PRO A 148 -6.11 27.16 8.10
CA PRO A 148 -4.83 27.84 7.85
C PRO A 148 -4.26 27.47 6.47
N LEU A 149 -3.52 28.38 5.84
CA LEU A 149 -2.91 28.17 4.50
C LEU A 149 -1.81 27.10 4.52
N GLU A 150 -1.29 26.79 5.70
CA GLU A 150 -0.37 25.70 5.98
C GLU A 150 -1.04 24.32 5.79
N GLU A 151 -2.37 24.24 5.88
CA GLU A 151 -3.11 22.99 5.70
C GLU A 151 -3.22 22.61 4.23
N LYS A 152 -2.44 21.61 3.82
CA LYS A 152 -2.35 21.22 2.41
C LYS A 152 -3.47 20.23 2.05
N LEU A 153 -4.31 20.63 1.09
CA LEU A 153 -5.27 19.72 0.45
C LEU A 153 -4.50 18.61 -0.30
N VAL A 154 -4.85 17.35 -0.04
CA VAL A 154 -4.27 16.17 -0.68
C VAL A 154 -5.08 15.78 -1.90
N ASN A 155 -6.39 15.58 -1.73
CA ASN A 155 -7.32 15.29 -2.80
C ASN A 155 -8.78 15.60 -2.40
N TYR A 156 -9.70 15.57 -3.36
CA TYR A 156 -11.13 15.73 -3.10
C TYR A 156 -11.97 14.77 -3.97
N TYR A 157 -13.10 14.33 -3.42
CA TYR A 157 -13.95 13.29 -4.00
C TYR A 157 -15.42 13.70 -3.92
N SER A 158 -16.19 13.46 -4.99
CA SER A 158 -17.65 13.56 -4.94
C SER A 158 -18.23 12.38 -4.18
N CYS A 159 -19.11 12.65 -3.22
CA CYS A 159 -19.77 11.63 -2.41
C CYS A 159 -21.10 12.14 -1.85
N SER A 160 -21.84 11.25 -1.19
CA SER A 160 -23.00 11.60 -0.38
C SER A 160 -22.69 11.36 1.10
N TYR A 161 -22.97 12.36 1.94
CA TYR A 161 -22.90 12.25 3.39
C TYR A 161 -24.29 11.99 3.97
N TRP A 162 -24.42 10.98 4.81
CA TRP A 162 -25.68 10.60 5.43
C TRP A 162 -25.85 11.26 6.78
N LYS A 163 -26.88 12.11 6.90
CA LYS A 163 -27.33 12.67 8.18
C LYS A 163 -28.76 12.20 8.45
N GLY A 164 -28.90 11.11 9.19
CA GLY A 164 -30.18 10.40 9.31
C GLY A 164 -30.48 9.62 8.03
N ARG A 165 -31.70 9.71 7.51
CA ARG A 165 -32.12 9.01 6.28
C ARG A 165 -31.96 9.82 4.99
N VAL A 166 -31.50 11.07 5.09
CA VAL A 166 -31.40 11.98 3.93
C VAL A 166 -29.95 12.08 3.48
N PRO A 167 -29.60 11.61 2.26
CA PRO A 167 -28.26 11.78 1.72
C PRO A 167 -28.05 13.24 1.29
N ARG A 168 -26.94 13.82 1.70
CA ARG A 168 -26.51 15.16 1.26
C ARG A 168 -25.40 15.01 0.23
N GLN A 169 -25.68 15.34 -1.02
CA GLN A 169 -24.70 15.27 -2.09
C GLN A 169 -23.68 16.41 -1.97
N GLY A 170 -22.39 16.09 -1.98
CA GLY A 170 -21.35 17.08 -1.76
C GLY A 170 -19.94 16.60 -2.12
N TRP A 171 -18.96 17.29 -1.56
CA TRP A 171 -17.55 17.06 -1.80
C TRP A 171 -16.84 16.75 -0.49
N LEU A 172 -16.12 15.64 -0.48
CA LEU A 172 -15.21 15.24 0.57
C LEU A 172 -13.80 15.72 0.21
N TYR A 173 -13.22 16.55 1.05
CA TYR A 173 -11.87 17.09 0.95
C TYR A 173 -10.98 16.39 1.97
N LEU A 174 -9.89 15.80 1.51
CA LEU A 174 -8.89 15.15 2.36
C LEU A 174 -7.63 16.01 2.34
N SER A 175 -7.22 16.47 3.52
CA SER A 175 -6.00 17.24 3.76
C SER A 175 -5.05 16.45 4.66
N VAL A 176 -3.84 16.97 4.90
CA VAL A 176 -2.83 16.28 5.71
C VAL A 176 -3.36 16.00 7.12
N ASN A 177 -4.06 16.96 7.73
CA ASN A 177 -4.50 16.88 9.13
C ASN A 177 -6.03 16.74 9.28
N TYR A 178 -6.81 17.12 8.26
CA TYR A 178 -8.27 17.14 8.34
C TYR A 178 -8.96 16.37 7.22
N MET A 179 -10.08 15.76 7.58
CA MET A 179 -11.14 15.30 6.70
C MET A 179 -12.30 16.30 6.75
N CYS A 180 -12.65 16.90 5.62
CA CYS A 180 -13.69 17.92 5.56
C CYS A 180 -14.76 17.57 4.52
N PHE A 181 -16.03 17.78 4.83
CA PHE A 181 -17.12 17.60 3.87
C PHE A 181 -17.96 18.86 3.73
N TYR A 182 -18.29 19.21 2.50
CA TYR A 182 -19.16 20.33 2.18
C TYR A 182 -20.25 19.92 1.19
N SER A 183 -21.48 20.28 1.53
CA SER A 183 -22.65 20.15 0.66
C SER A 183 -23.51 21.42 0.79
N PHE A 184 -24.01 21.88 -0.35
CA PHE A 184 -25.04 22.91 -0.40
C PHE A 184 -26.10 22.44 -1.38
N LEU A 185 -27.22 21.95 -0.85
CA LEU A 185 -28.34 21.44 -1.61
C LEU A 185 -29.62 22.00 -0.99
N MET A 186 -30.55 22.50 -1.81
CA MET A 186 -31.86 23.03 -1.36
C MET A 186 -31.76 24.14 -0.29
N GLY A 187 -30.76 25.03 -0.39
CA GLY A 187 -30.54 26.10 0.59
C GLY A 187 -30.06 25.63 1.98
N LYS A 188 -29.83 24.32 2.15
CA LYS A 188 -29.31 23.72 3.38
C LYS A 188 -27.81 23.45 3.23
N GLU A 189 -27.03 24.18 3.99
CA GLU A 189 -25.58 23.93 4.09
C GLU A 189 -25.30 22.76 5.03
N ALA A 190 -24.40 21.87 4.61
CA ALA A 190 -23.81 20.83 5.45
C ALA A 190 -22.29 21.02 5.41
N ARG A 191 -21.70 21.26 6.57
CA ARG A 191 -20.26 21.40 6.74
C ARG A 191 -19.77 20.48 7.86
N LEU A 192 -18.74 19.71 7.58
CA LEU A 192 -18.09 18.82 8.53
C LEU A 192 -16.58 19.03 8.46
N VAL A 193 -15.92 19.06 9.61
CA VAL A 193 -14.46 19.18 9.74
C VAL A 193 -14.06 18.23 10.87
N ILE A 194 -13.29 17.19 10.54
CA ILE A 194 -12.82 16.16 11.48
C ILE A 194 -11.29 16.12 11.37
N ARG A 195 -10.58 16.18 12.50
CA ARG A 195 -9.13 15.90 12.49
C ARG A 195 -8.90 14.41 12.40
N TRP A 196 -7.87 14.01 11.67
CA TRP A 196 -7.46 12.60 11.63
C TRP A 196 -7.16 12.04 13.02
N LEU A 197 -6.66 12.88 13.93
CA LEU A 197 -6.40 12.53 15.34
C LEU A 197 -7.65 12.16 16.14
N ASP A 198 -8.82 12.65 15.73
CA ASP A 198 -10.09 12.38 16.40
C ASP A 198 -10.79 11.12 15.85
N VAL A 199 -10.25 10.54 14.77
CA VAL A 199 -10.77 9.32 14.14
C VAL A 199 -10.34 8.10 14.96
N VAL A 200 -11.34 7.33 15.41
CA VAL A 200 -11.17 6.12 16.21
C VAL A 200 -11.24 4.86 15.34
N SER A 201 -12.15 4.84 14.36
CA SER A 201 -12.24 3.74 13.39
C SER A 201 -12.59 4.23 11.99
N LEU A 202 -12.03 3.53 11.00
CA LEU A 202 -12.35 3.67 9.58
C LEU A 202 -12.80 2.30 9.07
N GLU A 203 -14.03 2.21 8.59
CA GLU A 203 -14.62 0.95 8.15
C GLU A 203 -15.23 1.09 6.75
N ARG A 204 -15.02 0.08 5.90
CA ARG A 204 -15.81 -0.09 4.68
C ARG A 204 -17.13 -0.75 5.08
N SER A 205 -18.21 0.01 4.98
CA SER A 205 -19.54 -0.48 5.25
C SER A 205 -20.19 -0.92 3.94
N SER A 206 -20.58 -2.18 3.86
CA SER A 206 -21.56 -2.69 2.91
C SER A 206 -22.79 -3.09 3.72
N SER A 207 -23.81 -2.23 3.77
CA SER A 207 -25.06 -2.59 4.43
C SER A 207 -26.05 -3.11 3.38
N ILE A 208 -26.94 -4.03 3.76
CA ILE A 208 -28.05 -4.45 2.90
C ILE A 208 -28.99 -3.27 2.58
N LEU A 209 -28.94 -2.20 3.39
CA LEU A 209 -29.78 -1.00 3.23
C LEU A 209 -29.04 0.19 2.61
N PHE A 210 -27.71 0.13 2.43
CA PHE A 210 -26.89 1.23 1.93
C PHE A 210 -25.80 0.71 0.99
N THR A 211 -25.65 1.38 -0.16
CA THR A 211 -24.52 1.16 -1.07
C THR A 211 -23.17 1.14 -0.37
N ASP A 212 -22.19 0.44 -0.95
CA ASP A 212 -20.80 0.44 -0.51
C ASP A 212 -20.35 1.86 -0.12
N GLY A 213 -19.98 2.02 1.15
CA GLY A 213 -19.69 3.29 1.78
C GLY A 213 -18.53 3.21 2.75
N ILE A 214 -18.08 4.38 3.19
CA ILE A 214 -17.03 4.55 4.19
C ILE A 214 -17.68 5.11 5.44
N LYS A 215 -17.51 4.41 6.56
CA LYS A 215 -17.95 4.85 7.89
C LYS A 215 -16.73 5.34 8.67
N VAL A 216 -16.82 6.56 9.18
CA VAL A 216 -15.80 7.20 10.00
C VAL A 216 -16.37 7.36 11.40
N THR A 217 -15.73 6.73 12.38
CA THR A 217 -16.13 6.83 13.78
C THR A 217 -15.15 7.73 14.51
N THR A 218 -15.68 8.72 15.22
CA THR A 218 -14.92 9.61 16.10
C THR A 218 -15.41 9.44 17.54
N ARG A 219 -14.75 10.10 18.50
CA ARG A 219 -15.24 10.14 19.89
C ARG A 219 -16.60 10.83 20.04
N GLU A 220 -16.98 11.68 19.08
CA GLU A 220 -18.19 12.50 19.12
C GLU A 220 -19.36 11.88 18.35
N GLY A 221 -19.11 10.89 17.49
CA GLY A 221 -20.14 10.24 16.70
C GLY A 221 -19.64 9.54 15.44
N GLU A 222 -20.58 9.02 14.66
CA GLU A 222 -20.36 8.26 13.44
C GLU A 222 -20.78 9.05 12.19
N PHE A 223 -19.96 8.98 11.14
CA PHE A 223 -20.17 9.69 9.88
C PHE A 223 -20.09 8.72 8.71
N SER A 224 -21.19 8.59 7.97
CA SER A 224 -21.30 7.64 6.85
C SER A 224 -21.29 8.37 5.51
N PHE A 225 -20.40 7.92 4.62
CA PHE A 225 -20.24 8.43 3.26
C PHE A 225 -20.50 7.32 2.25
N SER A 226 -21.23 7.58 1.18
CA SER A 226 -21.46 6.59 0.11
C SER A 226 -21.45 7.24 -1.27
N LEU A 227 -21.76 6.45 -2.31
CA LEU A 227 -21.79 6.88 -3.71
C LEU A 227 -20.46 7.47 -4.20
N LEU A 228 -19.35 6.94 -3.69
CA LEU A 228 -17.99 7.27 -4.13
C LEU A 228 -17.64 6.50 -5.41
N LEU A 229 -17.14 7.20 -6.43
CA LEU A 229 -16.76 6.58 -7.71
C LEU A 229 -15.59 5.59 -7.54
N HIS A 230 -14.63 5.92 -6.67
CA HIS A 230 -13.41 5.15 -6.44
C HIS A 230 -13.22 4.84 -4.94
N ILE A 231 -14.22 4.18 -4.33
CA ILE A 231 -14.23 3.91 -2.88
C ILE A 231 -12.95 3.24 -2.35
N THR A 232 -12.36 2.29 -3.09
CA THR A 232 -11.13 1.61 -2.65
C THR A 232 -9.93 2.56 -2.59
N GLU A 233 -9.81 3.47 -3.57
CA GLU A 233 -8.74 4.49 -3.57
C GLU A 233 -8.97 5.52 -2.46
N THR A 234 -10.20 6.02 -2.32
CA THR A 234 -10.54 6.99 -1.28
C THR A 234 -10.30 6.41 0.10
N PHE A 235 -10.76 5.18 0.37
CA PHE A 235 -10.55 4.52 1.66
C PHE A 235 -9.07 4.33 1.98
N GLY A 236 -8.28 3.84 1.02
CA GLY A 236 -6.83 3.66 1.21
C GLY A 236 -6.11 4.99 1.52
N LEU A 237 -6.49 6.09 0.88
CA LEU A 237 -5.94 7.41 1.19
C LEU A 237 -6.34 7.90 2.59
N MET A 238 -7.58 7.65 3.02
CA MET A 238 -8.04 7.98 4.37
C MET A 238 -7.26 7.20 5.44
N GLU A 239 -7.02 5.90 5.23
CA GLU A 239 -6.19 5.09 6.12
C GLU A 239 -4.76 5.61 6.21
N GLN A 240 -4.15 5.98 5.08
CA GLN A 240 -2.80 6.55 5.05
C GLN A 240 -2.71 7.85 5.87
N LEU A 241 -3.68 8.76 5.70
CA LEU A 241 -3.72 10.03 6.43
C LEU A 241 -3.99 9.84 7.92
N ALA A 242 -4.89 8.93 8.30
CA ALA A 242 -5.14 8.59 9.70
C ALA A 242 -3.89 8.00 10.36
N ASN A 243 -3.20 7.07 9.69
CA ASN A 243 -1.95 6.49 10.19
C ASN A 243 -0.83 7.52 10.29
N LEU A 244 -0.74 8.45 9.33
CA LEU A 244 0.22 9.55 9.38
C LEU A 244 -0.01 10.45 10.59
N ALA A 245 -1.26 10.83 10.85
CA ALA A 245 -1.60 11.67 11.99
C ALA A 245 -1.27 10.98 13.33
N MET A 246 -1.53 9.67 13.45
CA MET A 246 -1.13 8.89 14.62
C MET A 246 0.39 8.84 14.82
N ARG A 247 1.18 8.77 13.74
CA ARG A 247 2.65 8.84 13.82
C ARG A 247 3.14 10.20 14.29
N GLN A 248 2.55 11.29 13.78
CA GLN A 248 2.90 12.66 14.20
C GLN A 248 2.69 12.90 15.70
N LEU A 249 1.69 12.26 16.32
CA LEU A 249 1.52 12.30 17.77
C LEU A 249 2.69 11.65 18.53
N LEU A 250 3.31 10.61 17.94
CA LEU A 250 4.39 9.86 18.57
C LEU A 250 5.76 10.47 18.31
N SER A 251 5.93 11.19 17.20
CA SER A 251 7.25 11.66 16.73
C SER A 251 7.51 13.16 16.84
N GLU A 252 6.57 14.00 17.28
CA GLU A 252 6.63 15.50 17.27
C GLU A 252 6.97 16.16 15.90
N GLU A 253 7.39 15.38 14.91
CA GLU A 253 7.70 15.82 13.56
C GLU A 253 6.41 15.98 12.74
N GLY A 254 6.19 17.18 12.20
CA GLY A 254 5.12 17.47 11.24
C GLY A 254 5.36 16.80 9.88
N TYR A 255 4.37 16.86 8.98
CA TYR A 255 4.52 16.34 7.63
C TYR A 255 5.44 17.25 6.79
N GLU A 256 6.50 16.67 6.24
CA GLU A 256 7.33 17.26 5.19
C GLU A 256 7.32 16.40 3.93
N GLU A 257 7.16 17.03 2.76
CA GLU A 257 7.15 16.35 1.45
C GLU A 257 8.56 15.85 1.11
N ASP A 258 8.68 14.55 0.80
CA ASP A 258 9.96 13.92 0.54
C ASP A 258 10.26 13.96 -0.96
N LYS A 259 11.01 14.99 -1.35
CA LYS A 259 11.42 15.23 -2.74
C LYS A 259 12.35 14.15 -3.30
N THR A 260 12.87 13.25 -2.46
CA THR A 260 13.72 12.14 -2.90
C THR A 260 12.92 10.90 -3.28
N LEU A 261 11.61 10.88 -3.00
CA LEU A 261 10.76 9.77 -3.41
C LEU A 261 10.68 9.69 -4.95
N PRO A 262 10.91 8.49 -5.51
CA PRO A 262 10.85 8.30 -6.95
C PRO A 262 9.43 8.46 -7.46
N VAL A 263 9.30 9.06 -8.64
CA VAL A 263 8.00 9.25 -9.29
C VAL A 263 7.56 7.91 -9.89
N LEU A 264 6.82 7.12 -9.10
CA LEU A 264 6.31 5.76 -9.41
C LEU A 264 5.32 5.69 -10.60
N THR A 265 5.23 6.74 -11.43
CA THR A 265 4.23 6.91 -12.50
C THR A 265 4.80 6.85 -13.92
N LYS A 266 6.03 6.36 -14.13
CA LYS A 266 6.58 6.16 -15.48
C LYS A 266 6.16 4.83 -16.14
N ASN A 267 4.88 4.46 -16.08
CA ASN A 267 4.30 3.54 -17.06
C ASN A 267 3.83 4.36 -18.26
N ARG A 268 4.75 4.68 -19.20
CA ARG A 268 4.44 5.58 -20.32
C ARG A 268 3.89 4.83 -21.53
N GLY A 269 2.58 5.00 -21.71
CA GLY A 269 1.80 4.61 -22.88
C GLY A 269 0.32 5.03 -22.77
N LYS A 270 -0.15 5.31 -21.54
CA LYS A 270 -1.44 5.96 -21.27
C LYS A 270 -1.20 7.28 -20.52
N SER A 271 -2.03 8.28 -20.81
CA SER A 271 -2.03 9.62 -20.22
C SER A 271 -1.63 9.60 -18.73
N ILE A 272 -0.66 10.44 -18.36
CA ILE A 272 -0.27 10.66 -16.96
C ILE A 272 -1.49 11.27 -16.26
N LYS A 273 -2.25 10.48 -15.49
CA LYS A 273 -3.23 11.05 -14.55
C LYS A 273 -2.48 12.08 -13.69
N LYS A 274 -2.84 13.37 -13.74
CA LYS A 274 -2.16 14.41 -12.96
C LYS A 274 -2.65 14.37 -11.52
N VAL A 275 -2.29 13.30 -10.83
CA VAL A 275 -2.46 13.15 -9.38
C VAL A 275 -1.70 14.29 -8.67
N PRO A 276 -2.30 14.95 -7.67
CA PRO A 276 -1.63 15.99 -6.88
C PRO A 276 -0.29 15.50 -6.31
N SER A 277 0.74 16.37 -6.24
CA SER A 277 2.09 15.97 -5.79
C SER A 277 2.06 15.32 -4.41
N LEU A 278 1.28 15.90 -3.50
CA LEU A 278 1.09 15.41 -2.14
C LEU A 278 0.46 14.01 -2.09
N LYS A 279 -0.54 13.75 -2.93
CA LYS A 279 -1.12 12.41 -3.05
C LYS A 279 -0.10 11.42 -3.62
N ARG A 280 0.72 11.82 -4.60
CA ARG A 280 1.78 10.97 -5.15
C ARG A 280 2.84 10.62 -4.12
N ASP A 281 3.24 11.58 -3.29
CA ASP A 281 4.18 11.38 -2.19
C ASP A 281 3.62 10.37 -1.17
N LEU A 282 2.37 10.55 -0.73
CA LEU A 282 1.71 9.62 0.20
C LEU A 282 1.57 8.20 -0.39
N ASP A 283 1.15 8.10 -1.66
CA ASP A 283 1.07 6.82 -2.37
C ASP A 283 2.45 6.15 -2.45
N ALA A 284 3.52 6.91 -2.71
CA ALA A 284 4.88 6.40 -2.78
C ALA A 284 5.41 5.92 -1.40
N ARG A 285 5.07 6.62 -0.32
CA ARG A 285 5.37 6.19 1.05
C ARG A 285 4.66 4.89 1.39
N ALA A 286 3.37 4.81 1.10
CA ALA A 286 2.58 3.61 1.39
C ALA A 286 3.09 2.39 0.61
N GLN A 287 3.45 2.58 -0.67
CA GLN A 287 4.05 1.51 -1.47
C GLN A 287 5.43 1.09 -0.94
N SER A 288 6.27 2.05 -0.53
CA SER A 288 7.57 1.76 0.08
C SER A 288 7.41 1.03 1.41
N GLU A 289 6.45 1.42 2.24
CA GLU A 289 6.14 0.74 3.50
C GLU A 289 5.66 -0.70 3.28
N PHE A 290 4.73 -0.91 2.37
CA PHE A 290 4.28 -2.25 1.98
C PHE A 290 5.45 -3.10 1.47
N TYR A 291 6.29 -2.54 0.59
CA TYR A 291 7.48 -3.18 0.05
C TYR A 291 8.46 -3.62 1.16
N ARG A 292 8.80 -2.72 2.08
CA ARG A 292 9.67 -3.02 3.22
C ARG A 292 9.10 -4.10 4.12
N ASN A 293 7.80 -4.05 4.41
CA ASN A 293 7.13 -5.03 5.25
C ASN A 293 7.09 -6.42 4.58
N LEU A 294 6.86 -6.47 3.28
CA LEU A 294 6.82 -7.71 2.50
C LEU A 294 8.16 -8.44 2.50
N PHE A 295 9.27 -7.71 2.36
CA PHE A 295 10.61 -8.30 2.21
C PHE A 295 11.51 -8.18 3.45
N ARG A 296 11.04 -7.55 4.53
CA ARG A 296 11.79 -7.28 5.77
C ARG A 296 13.07 -6.46 5.50
N LEU A 297 12.88 -5.30 4.87
CA LEU A 297 13.97 -4.39 4.47
C LEU A 297 14.14 -3.23 5.46
N PRO A 298 15.30 -2.53 5.45
CA PRO A 298 15.53 -1.36 6.29
C PRO A 298 14.50 -0.24 6.10
N VAL A 299 14.25 0.55 7.15
CA VAL A 299 13.20 1.58 7.18
C VAL A 299 13.49 2.76 6.23
N GLU A 300 14.75 2.94 5.88
CA GLU A 300 15.26 3.94 4.96
C GLU A 300 15.04 3.54 3.49
N GLU A 301 14.77 2.26 3.22
CA GLU A 301 14.61 1.77 1.85
C GLU A 301 13.32 2.30 1.21
N LYS A 302 13.46 2.84 0.00
CA LYS A 302 12.38 3.44 -0.78
C LYS A 302 12.19 2.66 -2.07
N LEU A 303 10.95 2.29 -2.37
CA LEU A 303 10.63 1.56 -3.60
C LEU A 303 10.76 2.52 -4.79
N ASP A 304 11.56 2.16 -5.79
CA ASP A 304 11.72 2.94 -7.03
C ASP A 304 10.67 2.58 -8.08
N GLY A 305 10.36 1.29 -8.20
CA GLY A 305 9.35 0.81 -9.12
C GLY A 305 9.11 -0.68 -8.98
N HIS A 306 8.04 -1.14 -9.61
CA HIS A 306 7.72 -2.55 -9.70
C HIS A 306 7.16 -2.90 -11.08
N CYS A 307 7.37 -4.13 -11.52
CA CYS A 307 6.82 -4.62 -12.77
C CYS A 307 6.41 -6.08 -12.65
N GLU A 308 5.44 -6.49 -13.47
CA GLU A 308 5.06 -7.90 -13.57
C GLU A 308 6.07 -8.64 -14.43
N CYS A 309 6.48 -9.82 -13.96
CA CYS A 309 7.47 -10.65 -14.62
C CYS A 309 7.27 -12.12 -14.21
N THR A 310 8.09 -12.99 -14.79
CA THR A 310 8.26 -14.35 -14.30
C THR A 310 9.67 -14.58 -13.78
N LEU A 311 9.82 -15.41 -12.74
CA LEU A 311 11.12 -15.85 -12.22
C LEU A 311 11.27 -17.35 -12.46
N TRP A 312 12.39 -17.78 -13.06
CA TRP A 312 12.71 -19.20 -13.17
C TRP A 312 12.96 -19.81 -11.80
N SER A 313 12.20 -20.84 -11.45
CA SER A 313 12.39 -21.67 -10.26
C SER A 313 13.24 -22.89 -10.64
N PRO A 314 14.52 -22.98 -10.21
CA PRO A 314 15.37 -24.11 -10.56
C PRO A 314 14.87 -25.45 -10.02
N HIS A 315 14.11 -25.43 -8.93
CA HIS A 315 13.65 -26.60 -8.19
C HIS A 315 12.44 -27.27 -8.84
N GLU A 316 11.45 -26.45 -9.20
CA GLU A 316 10.24 -26.91 -9.88
C GLU A 316 10.39 -26.92 -11.42
N LYS A 317 11.51 -26.37 -11.94
CA LYS A 317 11.85 -26.27 -13.36
C LYS A 317 10.75 -25.58 -14.17
N CYS A 318 10.20 -24.50 -13.62
CA CYS A 318 9.13 -23.71 -14.23
C CYS A 318 9.33 -22.21 -13.97
N HIS A 319 8.61 -21.40 -14.76
CA HIS A 319 8.56 -19.95 -14.58
C HIS A 319 7.40 -19.59 -13.66
N GLU A 320 7.72 -18.93 -12.54
CA GLU A 320 6.76 -18.48 -11.56
C GLU A 320 6.32 -17.05 -11.85
N TRP A 321 5.01 -16.83 -11.99
CA TRP A 321 4.46 -15.50 -12.25
C TRP A 321 4.39 -14.65 -10.97
N GLY A 322 4.92 -13.43 -11.05
CA GLY A 322 5.05 -12.58 -9.87
C GLY A 322 5.27 -11.11 -10.21
N THR A 323 5.76 -10.40 -9.21
CA THR A 323 6.10 -8.98 -9.29
C THR A 323 7.53 -8.79 -8.83
N LEU A 324 8.32 -8.14 -9.68
CA LEU A 324 9.67 -7.69 -9.36
C LEU A 324 9.59 -6.27 -8.84
N TYR A 325 10.21 -6.04 -7.70
CA TYR A 325 10.34 -4.75 -7.03
C TYR A 325 11.79 -4.32 -7.09
N CYS A 326 12.02 -3.08 -7.49
CA CYS A 326 13.34 -2.49 -7.59
C CYS A 326 13.44 -1.28 -6.67
N SER A 327 14.54 -1.21 -5.93
CA SER A 327 14.88 -0.13 -5.01
C SER A 327 16.40 0.11 -5.08
N PRO A 328 16.90 1.24 -4.54
CA PRO A 328 18.32 1.56 -4.63
C PRO A 328 19.27 0.47 -4.10
N ASN A 329 18.88 -0.25 -3.05
CA ASN A 329 19.74 -1.25 -2.42
C ASN A 329 19.27 -2.70 -2.61
N TYR A 330 18.06 -2.93 -3.12
CA TYR A 330 17.49 -4.27 -3.24
C TYR A 330 16.70 -4.48 -4.52
N LEU A 331 16.86 -5.66 -5.10
CA LEU A 331 15.95 -6.24 -6.08
C LEU A 331 15.19 -7.38 -5.42
N CYS A 332 13.86 -7.37 -5.45
CA CYS A 332 13.06 -8.39 -4.78
C CYS A 332 11.97 -8.95 -5.68
N PHE A 333 11.72 -10.25 -5.61
CA PHE A 333 10.66 -10.90 -6.34
C PHE A 333 9.67 -11.55 -5.37
N ASN A 334 8.38 -11.42 -5.66
CA ASN A 334 7.33 -12.15 -4.96
C ASN A 334 6.31 -12.70 -5.96
N SER A 335 5.99 -14.00 -5.84
CA SER A 335 4.96 -14.66 -6.64
C SER A 335 3.57 -14.05 -6.37
N LYS A 336 2.71 -14.03 -7.39
CA LYS A 336 1.29 -13.68 -7.22
C LYS A 336 0.56 -14.72 -6.37
N VAL A 337 1.02 -15.97 -6.39
CA VAL A 337 0.51 -17.04 -5.53
C VAL A 337 1.16 -16.89 -4.16
N ARG A 338 0.33 -16.68 -3.14
CA ARG A 338 0.77 -16.43 -1.77
C ARG A 338 1.72 -17.54 -1.28
N GLN A 339 2.87 -17.15 -0.74
CA GLN A 339 3.90 -18.03 -0.16
C GLN A 339 4.57 -19.02 -1.14
N LEU A 340 4.26 -18.97 -2.44
CA LEU A 340 4.84 -19.90 -3.40
C LEU A 340 6.34 -19.69 -3.59
N LEU A 341 6.74 -18.45 -3.91
CA LEU A 341 8.13 -18.10 -4.11
C LEU A 341 8.39 -16.62 -3.83
N SER A 342 9.42 -16.34 -3.04
CA SER A 342 9.96 -15.01 -2.78
C SER A 342 11.49 -15.02 -2.75
N VAL A 343 12.11 -13.96 -3.27
CA VAL A 343 13.57 -13.79 -3.32
C VAL A 343 13.92 -12.34 -2.98
N VAL A 344 14.97 -12.14 -2.19
CA VAL A 344 15.57 -10.83 -1.90
C VAL A 344 17.02 -10.85 -2.38
N ILE A 345 17.36 -9.99 -3.33
CA ILE A 345 18.70 -9.87 -3.91
C ILE A 345 19.23 -8.47 -3.57
N PRO A 346 20.09 -8.32 -2.56
CA PRO A 346 20.74 -7.05 -2.30
C PRO A 346 21.60 -6.63 -3.49
N MET A 347 21.58 -5.35 -3.87
CA MET A 347 22.41 -4.81 -4.97
C MET A 347 23.89 -5.08 -4.72
N ARG A 348 24.34 -5.00 -3.46
CA ARG A 348 25.70 -5.34 -3.02
C ARG A 348 26.13 -6.80 -3.32
N GLU A 349 25.18 -7.72 -3.50
CA GLU A 349 25.43 -9.13 -3.83
C GLU A 349 25.46 -9.39 -5.34
N ILE A 350 24.96 -8.46 -6.17
CA ILE A 350 24.93 -8.63 -7.62
C ILE A 350 26.35 -8.44 -8.17
N SER A 351 26.80 -9.39 -8.98
CA SER A 351 28.09 -9.33 -9.66
C SER A 351 27.95 -9.07 -11.15
N VAL A 352 26.94 -9.66 -11.79
CA VAL A 352 26.72 -9.57 -13.24
C VAL A 352 25.23 -9.45 -13.52
N VAL A 353 24.88 -8.57 -14.48
CA VAL A 353 23.52 -8.39 -15.00
C VAL A 353 23.59 -8.48 -16.51
N GLU A 354 23.03 -9.53 -17.09
CA GLU A 354 23.06 -9.82 -18.51
C GLU A 354 21.65 -9.79 -19.12
N LYS A 355 21.53 -9.14 -20.27
CA LYS A 355 20.31 -9.19 -21.07
C LYS A 355 20.32 -10.51 -21.84
N VAL A 356 19.25 -11.30 -21.66
CA VAL A 356 19.12 -12.60 -22.30
C VAL A 356 17.91 -12.57 -23.22
N ASP A 357 18.14 -12.81 -24.50
CA ASP A 357 17.11 -12.98 -25.51
C ASP A 357 17.14 -14.44 -25.95
N THR A 358 16.27 -15.28 -25.40
CA THR A 358 16.27 -16.73 -25.69
C THR A 358 14.88 -17.18 -26.10
N SER A 359 14.69 -17.36 -27.41
CA SER A 359 13.49 -17.93 -28.05
C SER A 359 12.19 -17.12 -27.90
N ALA A 360 11.18 -17.46 -28.73
CA ALA A 360 9.85 -16.87 -28.64
C ALA A 360 9.11 -17.16 -27.31
N LEU A 361 9.58 -18.14 -26.53
CA LEU A 361 8.98 -18.58 -25.27
C LEU A 361 9.45 -17.77 -24.06
N ILE A 362 10.63 -17.13 -24.12
CA ILE A 362 11.19 -16.33 -23.03
C ILE A 362 11.57 -14.94 -23.54
N PRO A 363 10.57 -14.10 -23.89
CA PRO A 363 10.84 -12.76 -24.40
C PRO A 363 11.37 -11.85 -23.27
N SER A 364 12.38 -11.04 -23.61
CA SER A 364 12.91 -9.96 -22.76
C SER A 364 13.34 -10.43 -21.36
N ALA A 365 14.33 -11.32 -21.29
CA ALA A 365 14.85 -11.83 -20.03
C ALA A 365 16.08 -11.06 -19.52
N LEU A 366 16.24 -11.09 -18.20
CA LEU A 366 17.37 -10.57 -17.47
C LEU A 366 17.96 -11.70 -16.62
N HIS A 367 19.25 -11.94 -16.78
CA HIS A 367 19.99 -12.90 -16.00
C HIS A 367 20.86 -12.16 -14.99
N ILE A 368 20.68 -12.50 -13.72
CA ILE A 368 21.39 -11.87 -12.60
C ILE A 368 22.22 -12.94 -11.93
N THR A 369 23.52 -12.69 -11.84
CA THR A 369 24.45 -13.53 -11.10
C THR A 369 24.94 -12.76 -9.87
N THR A 370 25.02 -13.48 -8.75
CA THR A 370 25.48 -12.94 -7.47
C THR A 370 26.92 -13.35 -7.16
N LYS A 371 27.57 -12.65 -6.22
CA LYS A 371 28.92 -12.96 -5.72
C LYS A 371 29.02 -14.37 -5.13
N SER A 372 27.93 -14.90 -4.58
CA SER A 372 27.82 -16.29 -4.11
C SER A 372 27.62 -17.33 -5.24
N LYS A 373 27.70 -16.90 -6.52
CA LYS A 373 27.45 -17.70 -7.72
C LYS A 373 26.01 -18.22 -7.87
N SER A 374 25.06 -17.66 -7.11
CA SER A 374 23.63 -17.92 -7.34
C SER A 374 23.16 -17.13 -8.56
N SER A 375 22.24 -17.74 -9.32
CA SER A 375 21.79 -17.24 -10.61
C SER A 375 20.27 -17.14 -10.65
N PHE A 376 19.76 -16.01 -11.15
CA PHE A 376 18.34 -15.71 -11.25
C PHE A 376 18.00 -15.31 -12.68
N LEU A 377 17.05 -16.02 -13.30
CA LEU A 377 16.55 -15.71 -14.63
C LEU A 377 15.14 -15.12 -14.52
N ILE A 378 15.03 -13.82 -14.80
CA ILE A 378 13.77 -13.08 -14.78
C ILE A 378 13.34 -12.86 -16.22
N SER A 379 12.06 -13.06 -16.54
CA SER A 379 11.56 -13.04 -17.92
C SER A 379 10.23 -12.32 -18.03
N SER A 380 9.76 -12.11 -19.27
CA SER A 380 8.51 -11.38 -19.55
C SER A 380 8.52 -9.94 -19.04
N LEU A 381 9.70 -9.29 -19.04
CA LEU A 381 9.87 -7.90 -18.63
C LEU A 381 9.43 -6.97 -19.76
N ARG A 382 8.40 -6.15 -19.53
CA ARG A 382 7.89 -5.21 -20.55
C ARG A 382 8.93 -4.16 -20.95
N ASP A 383 9.64 -3.59 -19.98
CA ASP A 383 10.64 -2.53 -20.17
C ASP A 383 12.03 -2.97 -19.67
N ARG A 384 12.54 -4.10 -20.19
CA ARG A 384 13.83 -4.70 -19.77
C ARG A 384 14.99 -3.69 -19.83
N ASP A 385 15.08 -2.91 -20.89
CA ASP A 385 16.21 -2.01 -21.10
C ASP A 385 16.27 -0.89 -20.07
N TYR A 386 15.11 -0.34 -19.70
CA TYR A 386 15.01 0.64 -18.62
C TYR A 386 15.40 0.01 -17.28
N LEU A 387 14.86 -1.17 -16.95
CA LEU A 387 15.21 -1.86 -15.71
C LEU A 387 16.71 -2.19 -15.65
N THR A 388 17.31 -2.60 -16.76
CA THR A 388 18.75 -2.88 -16.82
C THR A 388 19.57 -1.61 -16.57
N GLY A 389 19.18 -0.48 -17.18
CA GLY A 389 19.83 0.81 -16.94
C GLY A 389 19.68 1.26 -15.47
N LEU A 390 18.47 1.11 -14.91
CA LEU A 390 18.19 1.45 -13.52
C LEU A 390 19.03 0.62 -12.54
N ILE A 391 19.12 -0.70 -12.74
CA ILE A 391 19.97 -1.58 -11.93
C ILE A 391 21.44 -1.16 -12.06
N SER A 392 21.90 -0.86 -13.29
CA SER A 392 23.27 -0.38 -13.51
C SER A 392 23.56 0.92 -12.76
N ASP A 393 22.63 1.86 -12.75
CA ASP A 393 22.77 3.13 -12.03
C ASP A 393 22.83 2.93 -10.52
N PHE A 394 22.08 1.96 -9.98
CA PHE A 394 22.12 1.60 -8.56
C PHE A 394 23.39 0.87 -8.17
N LEU A 395 23.87 -0.07 -8.99
CA LEU A 395 25.13 -0.75 -8.77
C LEU A 395 26.32 0.22 -8.78
N ALA A 396 26.31 1.22 -9.67
CA ALA A 396 27.34 2.27 -9.69
C ALA A 396 27.37 3.14 -8.43
N LYS A 397 26.23 3.28 -7.74
CA LYS A 397 26.11 4.02 -6.47
C LYS A 397 26.33 3.15 -5.24
N THR A 398 26.36 1.83 -5.41
CA THR A 398 26.58 0.90 -4.30
C THR A 398 28.06 0.94 -3.95
N PRO A 399 28.45 1.30 -2.70
CA PRO A 399 29.85 1.30 -2.32
C PRO A 399 30.41 -0.12 -2.45
N GLU A 400 31.45 -0.31 -3.25
CA GLU A 400 32.15 -1.58 -3.32
C GLU A 400 32.78 -1.88 -1.95
N PRO A 401 32.56 -3.07 -1.36
CA PRO A 401 33.35 -3.48 -0.22
C PRO A 401 34.77 -3.69 -0.72
N LYS A 402 35.66 -2.72 -0.48
CA LYS A 402 37.09 -2.84 -0.82
C LYS A 402 37.65 -4.08 -0.12
N SER A 403 37.95 -5.13 -0.89
CA SER A 403 38.73 -6.26 -0.41
C SER A 403 40.17 -5.78 -0.16
N ASN A 404 40.68 -6.03 1.05
CA ASN A 404 42.01 -5.68 1.54
C ASN A 404 42.27 -4.19 1.80
N ASP A 405 41.86 -3.71 2.98
CA ASP A 405 42.84 -3.32 3.99
C ASP A 405 42.17 -3.14 5.36
N ARG A 406 42.96 -3.33 6.41
CA ARG A 406 42.56 -3.25 7.82
C ARG A 406 42.30 -1.84 8.34
N ASP A 407 42.09 -0.84 7.49
CA ASP A 407 42.00 0.55 7.91
C ASP A 407 40.67 1.24 7.51
N GLU A 408 39.96 1.60 8.59
CA GLU A 408 38.95 2.64 8.79
C GLU A 408 38.22 3.23 7.57
N TRP A 409 36.92 2.92 7.49
CA TRP A 409 35.94 3.71 6.76
C TRP A 409 35.12 4.53 7.77
N VAL A 410 35.40 5.84 7.86
CA VAL A 410 34.71 6.77 8.76
C VAL A 410 33.71 7.58 7.94
N PHE A 411 32.41 7.36 8.17
CA PHE A 411 31.39 8.37 7.92
C PHE A 411 31.22 9.17 9.22
N SER A 412 31.21 10.50 9.13
CA SER A 412 31.21 11.44 10.27
C SER A 412 30.10 11.20 11.30
N THR A 413 30.40 10.33 12.24
CA THR A 413 30.18 10.50 13.69
C THR A 413 31.49 10.01 14.32
N SER A 414 31.95 10.65 15.40
CA SER A 414 33.26 10.37 16.00
C SER A 414 33.53 8.86 16.10
N PRO A 415 34.68 8.35 15.61
CA PRO A 415 34.96 6.92 15.67
C PRO A 415 34.90 6.43 17.13
N PRO A 416 34.33 5.24 17.39
CA PRO A 416 34.25 4.69 18.73
C PRO A 416 35.66 4.61 19.32
N LYS A 417 35.82 5.10 20.56
CA LYS A 417 37.15 5.28 21.20
C LYS A 417 37.89 3.95 21.43
N LYS A 418 37.22 2.81 21.23
CA LYS A 418 37.77 1.44 21.26
C LYS A 418 37.03 0.56 20.25
N LYS A 419 37.73 -0.41 19.63
CA LYS A 419 37.05 -1.51 18.91
C LYS A 419 36.23 -2.31 19.94
N PRO A 420 34.89 -2.39 19.81
CA PRO A 420 34.07 -3.15 20.73
C PRO A 420 34.49 -4.62 20.63
N THR A 421 34.90 -5.21 21.76
CA THR A 421 35.16 -6.65 21.83
C THR A 421 33.92 -7.28 22.45
N PHE A 422 32.99 -7.71 21.60
CA PHE A 422 31.80 -8.41 22.07
C PHE A 422 32.17 -9.83 22.51
N GLN A 423 31.54 -10.27 23.60
CA GLN A 423 31.63 -11.64 24.06
C GLN A 423 31.02 -12.61 23.02
N PRO A 424 31.47 -13.87 22.97
CA PRO A 424 30.86 -14.86 22.09
C PRO A 424 29.38 -15.08 22.48
N PRO A 425 28.55 -15.58 21.54
CA PRO A 425 27.16 -15.94 21.78
C PRO A 425 26.95 -16.64 23.14
N LEU A 426 25.99 -16.19 23.96
CA LEU A 426 25.71 -16.83 25.26
C LEU A 426 25.42 -18.33 25.13
N THR A 427 24.95 -18.76 23.97
CA THR A 427 24.71 -20.16 23.62
C THR A 427 25.98 -21.01 23.65
N THR A 428 27.11 -20.47 23.18
CA THR A 428 28.38 -21.21 23.18
C THR A 428 29.03 -21.22 24.55
N VAL A 429 28.73 -20.21 25.38
CA VAL A 429 29.24 -20.08 26.75
C VAL A 429 28.46 -20.96 27.74
N PHE A 430 27.14 -21.06 27.59
CA PHE A 430 26.24 -21.73 28.54
C PHE A 430 25.58 -23.01 27.99
N SER A 431 26.17 -23.64 26.97
CA SER A 431 25.66 -24.91 26.42
C SER A 431 25.69 -26.03 27.47
N ASN A 432 24.51 -26.49 27.90
CA ASN A 432 24.39 -27.74 28.65
C ASN A 432 24.67 -28.91 27.71
N ALA A 433 25.57 -29.83 28.11
CA ALA A 433 25.88 -31.02 27.32
C ALA A 433 24.61 -31.82 27.01
N PRO A 434 24.25 -32.04 25.73
CA PRO A 434 23.01 -32.73 25.39
C PRO A 434 23.13 -34.24 25.63
N SER A 435 22.05 -34.86 26.10
CA SER A 435 21.93 -36.32 26.14
C SER A 435 21.98 -36.92 24.73
N ASN A 436 22.41 -38.18 24.57
CA ASN A 436 22.61 -38.82 23.26
C ASN A 436 21.39 -38.74 22.31
N HIS A 437 20.16 -38.71 22.84
CA HIS A 437 18.94 -38.56 22.06
C HIS A 437 18.71 -37.15 21.50
N VAL A 438 19.20 -36.11 22.18
CA VAL A 438 19.11 -34.72 21.73
C VAL A 438 20.05 -34.49 20.53
N ASN A 439 21.23 -35.12 20.56
CA ASN A 439 22.19 -35.04 19.45
C ASN A 439 21.66 -35.68 18.15
N ALA A 440 20.97 -36.82 18.25
CA ALA A 440 20.37 -37.48 17.08
C ALA A 440 19.27 -36.63 16.42
N LYS A 441 18.41 -35.98 17.21
CA LYS A 441 17.36 -35.08 16.68
C LYS A 441 17.95 -33.83 16.02
N GLU A 442 18.97 -33.22 16.62
CA GLU A 442 19.66 -32.07 16.03
C GLU A 442 20.35 -32.45 14.72
N SER A 443 21.03 -33.60 14.65
CA SER A 443 21.67 -34.07 13.42
C SER A 443 20.67 -34.29 12.27
N VAL A 444 19.46 -34.79 12.56
CA VAL A 444 18.39 -34.90 11.55
C VAL A 444 17.98 -33.53 11.04
N LYS A 445 17.81 -32.53 11.92
CA LYS A 445 17.49 -31.16 11.49
C LYS A 445 18.62 -30.59 10.62
N GLU A 446 19.88 -30.72 11.04
CA GLU A 446 21.03 -30.23 10.27
C GLU A 446 21.08 -30.85 8.87
N HIS A 447 20.80 -32.14 8.76
CA HIS A 447 20.74 -32.83 7.49
C HIS A 447 19.64 -32.28 6.57
N LEU A 448 18.43 -32.04 7.11
CA LEU A 448 17.31 -31.47 6.36
C LEU A 448 17.63 -30.03 5.88
N TRP A 449 18.23 -29.21 6.74
CA TRP A 449 18.65 -27.86 6.39
C TRP A 449 19.77 -27.83 5.35
N ARG A 450 20.72 -28.77 5.43
CA ARG A 450 21.76 -28.94 4.40
C ARG A 450 21.16 -29.29 3.03
N ILE A 451 20.20 -30.20 2.98
CA ILE A 451 19.47 -30.51 1.73
C ILE A 451 18.76 -29.27 1.22
N HIS A 452 18.05 -28.56 2.11
CA HIS A 452 17.33 -27.35 1.74
C HIS A 452 18.25 -26.27 1.18
N PHE A 453 19.40 -26.03 1.79
CA PHE A 453 20.38 -25.06 1.29
C PHE A 453 21.02 -25.48 -0.02
N ALA A 454 21.24 -26.77 -0.24
CA ALA A 454 21.77 -27.27 -1.51
C ALA A 454 20.75 -27.11 -2.65
N GLU A 455 19.47 -27.26 -2.34
CA GLU A 455 18.38 -27.07 -3.29
C GLU A 455 18.11 -25.57 -3.48
N TYR A 456 17.62 -24.87 -2.46
CA TYR A 456 17.08 -23.50 -2.50
C TYR A 456 18.11 -22.37 -2.34
N GLY A 457 19.39 -22.71 -2.16
CA GLY A 457 20.45 -21.75 -1.83
C GLY A 457 20.50 -21.40 -0.34
N ARG A 458 21.56 -20.69 0.06
CA ARG A 458 21.82 -20.25 1.45
C ARG A 458 22.12 -18.76 1.48
N GLY A 459 21.76 -18.09 2.58
CA GLY A 459 21.96 -16.66 2.76
C GLY A 459 20.76 -15.82 2.31
N VAL A 460 20.96 -14.51 2.16
CA VAL A 460 19.89 -13.54 1.90
C VAL A 460 19.18 -13.81 0.57
N CYS A 461 19.93 -14.23 -0.46
CA CYS A 461 19.44 -14.50 -1.80
C CYS A 461 18.76 -15.88 -1.97
N MET A 462 18.53 -16.63 -0.89
CA MET A 462 17.88 -17.95 -1.00
C MET A 462 16.45 -17.86 -1.57
N PHE A 463 16.03 -18.89 -2.31
CA PHE A 463 14.65 -19.04 -2.77
C PHE A 463 13.77 -19.41 -1.58
N ARG A 464 12.89 -18.50 -1.14
CA ARG A 464 11.97 -18.73 -0.02
C ARG A 464 10.66 -19.27 -0.58
N THR A 465 10.32 -20.50 -0.20
CA THR A 465 9.14 -21.22 -0.70
C THR A 465 8.31 -21.79 0.45
N VAL A 466 7.18 -22.44 0.12
CA VAL A 466 6.38 -23.20 1.10
C VAL A 466 7.25 -24.25 1.82
N LYS A 467 8.16 -24.92 1.12
CA LYS A 467 9.08 -25.90 1.69
C LYS A 467 10.04 -25.27 2.71
N THR A 468 10.45 -24.02 2.50
CA THR A 468 11.24 -23.25 3.48
C THR A 468 10.44 -23.02 4.77
N HIS A 469 9.17 -22.62 4.64
CA HIS A 469 8.29 -22.38 5.77
C HIS A 469 8.02 -23.68 6.57
N ASP A 470 7.72 -24.78 5.87
CA ASP A 470 7.51 -26.09 6.50
C ASP A 470 8.76 -26.57 7.24
N LEU A 471 9.95 -26.28 6.71
CA LEU A 471 11.21 -26.64 7.36
C LEU A 471 11.46 -25.81 8.62
N ILE A 472 11.12 -24.52 8.62
CA ILE A 472 11.17 -23.67 9.82
C ILE A 472 10.23 -24.22 10.90
N LEU A 473 9.01 -24.63 10.54
CA LEU A 473 8.05 -25.23 11.47
C LEU A 473 8.52 -26.57 12.06
N LYS A 474 9.31 -27.34 11.32
CA LYS A 474 9.98 -28.57 11.83
C LYS A 474 11.15 -28.27 12.77
N GLY A 475 11.57 -27.01 12.84
CA GLY A 475 12.59 -26.51 13.75
C GLY A 475 13.94 -26.24 13.08
N VAL A 476 14.60 -25.18 13.55
CA VAL A 476 15.96 -24.80 13.14
C VAL A 476 16.99 -25.45 14.08
N PRO A 477 18.05 -26.09 13.56
CA PRO A 477 19.15 -26.61 14.36
C PRO A 477 19.80 -25.53 15.20
N ASP A 478 20.26 -25.91 16.39
CA ASP A 478 20.96 -25.04 17.32
C ASP A 478 22.11 -24.27 16.67
N SER A 479 22.89 -24.95 15.82
CA SER A 479 24.05 -24.42 15.10
C SER A 479 23.69 -23.38 14.02
N LEU A 480 22.47 -23.42 13.49
CA LEU A 480 22.01 -22.56 12.38
C LEU A 480 21.07 -21.43 12.81
N ARG A 481 20.54 -21.45 14.05
CA ARG A 481 19.55 -20.47 14.51
C ARG A 481 19.99 -19.04 14.34
N ALA A 482 21.23 -18.72 14.72
CA ALA A 482 21.76 -17.36 14.60
C ALA A 482 21.63 -16.86 13.16
N GLU A 483 22.18 -17.60 12.20
CA GLU A 483 22.14 -17.26 10.78
C GLU A 483 20.71 -17.20 10.22
N VAL A 484 19.92 -18.24 10.44
CA VAL A 484 18.57 -18.38 9.87
C VAL A 484 17.67 -17.26 10.39
N TRP A 485 17.65 -17.00 11.69
CA TRP A 485 16.81 -15.94 12.25
C TRP A 485 17.27 -14.54 11.82
N LEU A 486 18.58 -14.30 11.67
CA LEU A 486 19.10 -13.06 11.08
C LEU A 486 18.61 -12.83 9.64
N ILE A 487 18.54 -13.88 8.83
CA ILE A 487 18.06 -13.81 7.43
C ILE A 487 16.55 -13.57 7.36
N PHE A 488 15.74 -14.31 8.12
CA PHE A 488 14.29 -14.26 8.02
C PHE A 488 13.66 -13.07 8.75
N SER A 489 14.30 -12.56 9.81
CA SER A 489 13.89 -11.31 10.45
C SER A 489 14.22 -10.07 9.62
N GLY A 490 15.18 -10.17 8.71
CA GLY A 490 15.73 -9.03 7.97
C GLY A 490 16.82 -8.26 8.71
N ALA A 491 17.19 -8.65 9.94
CA ALA A 491 18.26 -7.99 10.71
C ALA A 491 19.61 -8.01 9.99
N ILE A 492 19.89 -9.05 9.20
CA ILE A 492 21.13 -9.10 8.42
C ILE A 492 21.24 -7.94 7.41
N ASN A 493 20.10 -7.47 6.89
CA ASN A 493 20.08 -6.29 6.01
C ASN A 493 20.40 -5.02 6.79
N GLN A 494 19.88 -4.89 8.01
CA GLN A 494 20.14 -3.74 8.88
C GLN A 494 21.62 -3.64 9.27
N ILE A 495 22.23 -4.77 9.68
CA ILE A 495 23.65 -4.83 10.05
C ILE A 495 24.54 -4.45 8.85
N GLN A 496 24.23 -4.97 7.67
CA GLN A 496 25.02 -4.70 6.48
C GLN A 496 24.85 -3.28 5.94
N THR A 497 23.67 -2.67 6.12
CA THR A 497 23.42 -1.27 5.74
C THR A 497 24.03 -0.29 6.75
N HIS A 498 24.08 -0.64 8.04
CA HIS A 498 24.59 0.22 9.10
C HIS A 498 25.71 -0.45 9.95
N PRO A 499 26.88 -0.75 9.37
CA PRO A 499 27.96 -1.41 10.10
C PRO A 499 28.41 -0.60 11.33
N GLY A 500 28.49 -1.24 12.49
CA GLY A 500 28.96 -0.62 13.74
C GLY A 500 27.93 0.28 14.46
N TYR A 501 26.70 0.37 13.95
CA TYR A 501 25.67 1.25 14.52
C TYR A 501 25.28 0.88 15.96
N TYR A 502 25.14 -0.40 16.30
CA TYR A 502 24.81 -0.77 17.68
C TYR A 502 26.01 -0.59 18.60
N ALA A 503 27.23 -0.85 18.12
CA ALA A 503 28.43 -0.51 18.88
C ALA A 503 28.49 0.98 19.27
N SER A 504 28.22 1.89 18.32
CA SER A 504 28.14 3.32 18.65
C SER A 504 26.99 3.62 19.60
N LEU A 505 25.85 2.95 19.44
CA LEU A 505 24.68 3.11 20.32
C LEU A 505 25.00 2.68 21.76
N VAL A 506 25.67 1.54 21.94
CA VAL A 506 26.13 1.04 23.25
C VAL A 506 27.09 2.04 23.90
N ASP A 507 28.08 2.54 23.15
CA ASP A 507 29.04 3.54 23.62
C ASP A 507 28.33 4.85 24.02
N GLU A 508 27.30 5.26 23.28
CA GLU A 508 26.50 6.45 23.60
C GLU A 508 25.64 6.25 24.85
N CYS A 509 25.17 5.04 25.12
CA CYS A 509 24.34 4.72 26.28
C CYS A 509 25.17 4.52 27.56
N ASP A 510 26.46 4.22 27.43
CA ASP A 510 27.32 3.86 28.55
C ASP A 510 27.37 4.99 29.60
N GLY A 511 27.03 4.64 30.84
CA GLY A 511 26.99 5.57 31.97
C GLY A 511 25.88 6.63 31.95
N LYS A 512 24.84 6.48 31.11
CA LYS A 512 23.69 7.40 31.11
C LYS A 512 22.53 6.86 31.96
N ASP A 513 22.07 7.69 32.89
CA ASP A 513 20.89 7.40 33.71
C ASP A 513 19.64 8.03 33.12
N THR A 514 18.63 7.20 32.87
CA THR A 514 17.29 7.57 32.39
C THR A 514 16.25 6.78 33.17
N LEU A 515 14.99 7.22 33.15
CA LEU A 515 13.90 6.45 33.75
C LEU A 515 13.84 5.02 33.19
N ALA A 516 14.11 4.85 31.90
CA ALA A 516 14.13 3.54 31.26
C ALA A 516 15.28 2.67 31.77
N THR A 517 16.49 3.21 31.98
CA THR A 517 17.62 2.42 32.49
C THR A 517 17.38 1.99 33.95
N GLU A 518 16.78 2.84 34.78
CA GLU A 518 16.38 2.46 36.16
C GLU A 518 15.33 1.33 36.17
N GLU A 519 14.35 1.39 35.27
CA GLU A 519 13.34 0.34 35.11
C GLU A 519 13.96 -0.98 34.65
N ILE A 520 14.86 -0.92 33.66
CA ILE A 520 15.61 -2.08 33.18
C ILE A 520 16.39 -2.73 34.33
N GLU A 521 17.18 -1.99 35.09
CA GLU A 521 18.00 -2.55 36.19
C GLU A 521 17.17 -3.30 37.24
N ARG A 522 15.97 -2.81 37.56
CA ARG A 522 15.08 -3.49 38.52
C ARG A 522 14.54 -4.83 37.99
N ASP A 523 14.39 -4.95 36.68
CA ASP A 523 13.79 -6.12 36.02
C ASP A 523 14.81 -7.12 35.44
N LEU A 524 16.07 -6.70 35.25
CA LEU A 524 17.15 -7.56 34.74
C LEU A 524 17.25 -8.89 35.51
N TYR A 525 17.26 -8.83 36.84
CA TYR A 525 17.43 -10.00 37.70
C TYR A 525 16.16 -10.85 37.88
N ARG A 526 15.01 -10.36 37.41
CA ARG A 526 13.73 -11.10 37.42
C ARG A 526 13.46 -11.79 36.08
N SER A 527 14.26 -11.49 35.06
CA SER A 527 14.10 -12.01 33.71
C SER A 527 14.75 -13.39 33.58
N LEU A 528 13.93 -14.43 33.38
CA LEU A 528 14.38 -15.83 33.18
C LEU A 528 15.30 -16.35 34.30
N PRO A 529 14.86 -16.29 35.58
CA PRO A 529 15.72 -16.59 36.72
C PRO A 529 16.25 -18.03 36.72
N GLU A 530 15.59 -18.95 36.02
CA GLU A 530 15.95 -20.37 35.94
C GLU A 530 17.01 -20.69 34.87
N HIS A 531 17.33 -19.75 33.95
CA HIS A 531 18.24 -20.03 32.85
C HIS A 531 19.70 -19.74 33.24
N PRO A 532 20.65 -20.67 33.05
CA PRO A 532 22.06 -20.51 33.48
C PRO A 532 22.73 -19.22 32.99
N ALA A 533 22.47 -18.81 31.76
CA ALA A 533 23.02 -17.57 31.20
C ALA A 533 22.61 -16.32 32.00
N PHE A 534 21.38 -16.23 32.51
CA PHE A 534 20.86 -15.07 33.25
C PHE A 534 21.09 -15.17 34.77
N GLN A 535 21.75 -16.23 35.22
CA GLN A 535 22.32 -16.33 36.57
C GLN A 535 23.79 -15.88 36.62
N SER A 536 24.35 -15.47 35.47
CA SER A 536 25.73 -15.00 35.34
C SER A 536 25.80 -13.51 35.05
N GLU A 537 26.84 -12.83 35.54
CA GLU A 537 27.05 -11.41 35.24
C GLU A 537 27.26 -11.19 33.74
N VAL A 538 27.81 -12.18 33.01
CA VAL A 538 28.04 -12.11 31.57
C VAL A 538 26.72 -12.00 30.79
N GLY A 539 25.72 -12.82 31.13
CA GLY A 539 24.41 -12.80 30.48
C GLY A 539 23.53 -11.64 30.94
N ILE A 540 23.61 -11.23 32.20
CA ILE A 540 22.92 -10.03 32.69
C ILE A 540 23.51 -8.76 32.04
N ALA A 541 24.83 -8.65 31.92
CA ALA A 541 25.47 -7.54 31.23
C ALA A 541 25.12 -7.49 29.73
N ALA A 542 24.97 -8.64 29.07
CA ALA A 542 24.45 -8.72 27.71
C ALA A 542 23.03 -8.15 27.63
N LEU A 543 22.12 -8.67 28.46
CA LEU A 543 20.73 -8.24 28.48
C LEU A 543 20.60 -6.75 28.76
N ARG A 544 21.39 -6.22 29.70
CA ARG A 544 21.51 -4.79 30.00
C ARG A 544 21.84 -3.99 28.75
N ARG A 545 22.97 -4.29 28.07
CA ARG A 545 23.40 -3.56 26.87
C ARG A 545 22.31 -3.51 25.80
N VAL A 546 21.64 -4.64 25.56
CA VAL A 546 20.59 -4.74 24.54
C VAL A 546 19.39 -3.86 24.90
N LEU A 547 18.89 -4.00 26.13
CA LEU A 547 17.71 -3.28 26.60
C LEU A 547 17.94 -1.78 26.67
N THR A 548 19.09 -1.35 27.21
CA THR A 548 19.42 0.06 27.32
C THR A 548 19.62 0.70 25.95
N SER A 549 20.33 0.03 25.04
CA SER A 549 20.52 0.51 23.67
C SER A 549 19.18 0.60 22.92
N TYR A 550 18.29 -0.38 23.08
CA TYR A 550 16.98 -0.34 22.46
C TYR A 550 16.12 0.81 23.00
N ALA A 551 16.10 1.02 24.31
CA ALA A 551 15.36 2.12 24.94
C ALA A 551 15.90 3.49 24.51
N TRP A 552 17.23 3.61 24.40
CA TRP A 552 17.88 4.84 23.92
C TRP A 552 17.53 5.14 22.46
N ARG A 553 17.49 4.13 21.60
CA ARG A 553 17.06 4.29 20.19
C ARG A 553 15.57 4.67 20.08
N ASN A 554 14.73 4.23 21.02
CA ASN A 554 13.28 4.38 20.96
C ASN A 554 12.72 5.06 22.24
N PRO A 555 13.05 6.34 22.48
CA PRO A 555 12.72 7.02 23.74
C PRO A 555 11.21 7.12 23.99
N SER A 556 10.38 7.12 22.94
CA SER A 556 8.91 7.21 23.03
C SER A 556 8.22 5.91 23.44
N ILE A 557 8.89 4.75 23.36
CA ILE A 557 8.28 3.44 23.65
C ILE A 557 8.30 3.10 25.15
N GLY A 558 9.26 3.63 25.93
CA GLY A 558 9.44 3.33 27.36
C GLY A 558 9.75 1.85 27.66
N CYS A 559 10.04 1.49 28.93
CA CYS A 559 10.50 0.14 29.31
C CYS A 559 9.38 -0.93 29.35
N CYS A 560 8.12 -0.53 29.61
CA CYS A 560 7.06 -1.45 30.03
C CYS A 560 6.63 -2.50 28.98
N CYS A 561 6.75 -2.22 27.68
CA CYS A 561 6.43 -3.20 26.62
C CYS A 561 7.60 -4.13 26.27
N ILE A 562 8.84 -3.73 26.62
CA ILE A 562 10.07 -4.34 26.15
C ILE A 562 10.41 -5.60 26.94
N ASN A 563 10.25 -5.57 28.27
CA ASN A 563 10.58 -6.71 29.12
C ASN A 563 9.74 -7.95 28.78
N ILE A 564 8.47 -7.79 28.41
CA ILE A 564 7.62 -8.93 28.02
C ILE A 564 8.00 -9.49 26.65
N ILE A 565 8.28 -8.64 25.65
CA ILE A 565 8.63 -9.11 24.30
C ILE A 565 10.03 -9.74 24.30
N ILE A 566 10.99 -9.14 25.00
CA ILE A 566 12.35 -9.67 25.12
C ILE A 566 12.39 -10.87 26.05
N GLN A 567 11.64 -10.91 27.16
CA GLN A 567 11.44 -12.15 27.92
C GLN A 567 10.79 -13.22 27.06
N PHE A 568 9.76 -12.92 26.26
CA PHE A 568 9.09 -13.93 25.45
C PHE A 568 9.99 -14.43 24.32
N SER A 569 10.76 -13.56 23.65
CA SER A 569 11.78 -13.95 22.66
C SER A 569 12.94 -14.71 23.29
N LEU A 570 13.36 -14.39 24.51
CA LEU A 570 14.40 -15.12 25.26
C LEU A 570 13.88 -16.41 25.92
N ALA A 571 12.58 -16.50 26.22
CA ALA A 571 11.91 -17.62 26.87
C ALA A 571 11.45 -18.67 25.86
N CYS A 572 10.94 -18.25 24.69
CA CYS A 572 10.50 -19.17 23.64
C CYS A 572 11.67 -19.91 22.97
N GLU A 573 12.91 -19.43 23.12
CA GLU A 573 14.11 -20.19 22.76
C GLU A 573 15.21 -19.95 23.80
N GLN A 574 15.40 -20.92 24.71
CA GLN A 574 16.53 -21.02 25.66
C GLN A 574 17.76 -20.20 25.21
N ALA A 575 17.89 -18.97 25.74
CA ALA A 575 19.00 -18.02 25.58
C ALA A 575 19.64 -17.91 24.18
N LYS A 576 18.84 -17.79 23.12
CA LYS A 576 19.38 -17.67 21.73
C LYS A 576 19.19 -16.31 21.08
N PHE A 577 18.41 -15.42 21.68
CA PHE A 577 18.19 -14.05 21.21
C PHE A 577 19.28 -13.03 21.61
N SER A 578 20.21 -13.34 22.54
CA SER A 578 21.34 -12.41 22.81
C SER A 578 22.27 -12.30 21.59
N VAL A 579 22.39 -13.36 20.79
CA VAL A 579 23.15 -13.36 19.53
C VAL A 579 22.58 -12.35 18.54
N PHE A 580 21.28 -12.09 18.62
CA PHE A 580 20.58 -11.17 17.73
C PHE A 580 20.97 -9.71 17.96
N PHE A 581 21.43 -9.35 19.16
CA PHE A 581 21.81 -7.98 19.49
C PHE A 581 23.30 -7.82 19.87
N GLU A 582 24.03 -8.89 20.19
CA GLU A 582 25.49 -8.82 20.44
C GLU A 582 26.33 -8.96 19.15
N GLN A 583 25.70 -9.30 18.01
CA GLN A 583 26.33 -9.23 16.67
C GLN A 583 25.87 -8.03 15.83
N ILE A 584 24.96 -7.21 16.34
CA ILE A 584 24.81 -5.82 15.89
C ILE A 584 25.95 -5.03 16.54
#